data_AF-A0A2E1J0F6-F1
#
_entry.id   AF-A0A2E1J0F6-F1
#
_cell.length_a   1.000
_cell.length_b   1.000
_cell.length_c   1.000
_cell.angle_alpha   90.00
_cell.angle_beta   90.00
_cell.angle_gamma   90.00
#
_symmetry.space_group_name_H-M   'P 1'
#
loop_
_entity.id
_entity.type
_entity.pdbx_description
1 polymer ?
#
loop_
_entity_poly.entity_id
_entity_poly.type
_entity_poly.pdbx_seq_one_letter_code
_entity_poly.pdbx_strand_id
1 'polypeptide(L)' 'MNLLDKWSQAIDSRDISALSELIHDDYEFTLHSAGKTLYKKDVLDWVAIDDIVSTNYRILYEND' A
#
# COMPACT_ATOMS: atom_id res chain seq x y z
N MET A 1 -7.51 -14.30 5.73
CA MET A 1 -6.41 -13.35 5.50
C MET A 1 -6.93 -12.01 5.92
N ASN A 2 -6.19 -11.36 6.80
CA ASN A 2 -6.61 -10.07 7.28
C ASN A 2 -6.33 -8.98 6.23
N LEU A 3 -6.81 -7.76 6.46
CA LEU A 3 -6.72 -6.67 5.50
C LEU A 3 -5.25 -6.36 5.17
N LEU A 4 -4.40 -6.28 6.19
CA LEU A 4 -2.99 -5.96 6.07
C LEU A 4 -2.21 -7.07 5.33
N ASP A 5 -2.57 -8.34 5.55
CA ASP A 5 -1.99 -9.46 4.79
C ASP A 5 -2.35 -9.38 3.30
N LYS A 6 -3.62 -9.09 2.99
CA LYS A 6 -4.06 -8.91 1.60
C LYS A 6 -3.37 -7.71 0.95
N TRP A 7 -3.14 -6.64 1.72
CA TRP A 7 -2.44 -5.46 1.25
C TRP A 7 -0.98 -5.75 0.93
N SER A 8 -0.25 -6.41 1.83
CA SER A 8 1.13 -6.87 1.59
C SER A 8 1.20 -7.81 0.39
N GLN A 9 0.28 -8.77 0.28
CA GLN A 9 0.25 -9.69 -0.85
C GLN A 9 -0.04 -8.97 -2.17
N ALA A 10 -0.95 -8.00 -2.20
CA ALA A 10 -1.27 -7.23 -3.41
C ALA A 10 -0.06 -6.41 -3.88
N ILE A 11 0.72 -5.85 -2.95
CA ILE A 11 1.98 -5.15 -3.27
C ILE A 11 3.01 -6.14 -3.82
N ASP A 12 3.26 -7.26 -3.12
CA ASP A 12 4.27 -8.26 -3.53
C ASP A 12 3.93 -8.92 -4.88
N SER A 13 2.64 -9.15 -5.15
CA SER A 13 2.15 -9.73 -6.41
C SER A 13 1.90 -8.70 -7.53
N ARG A 14 2.07 -7.41 -7.24
CA ARG A 14 1.79 -6.28 -8.15
C ARG A 14 0.33 -6.28 -8.66
N ASP A 15 -0.58 -6.75 -7.82
CA ASP A 15 -2.01 -6.75 -8.15
C ASP A 15 -2.61 -5.37 -7.84
N ILE A 16 -2.47 -4.46 -8.80
CA ILE A 16 -3.01 -3.10 -8.73
C ILE A 16 -4.54 -3.12 -8.57
N SER A 17 -5.22 -4.12 -9.15
CA SER A 17 -6.68 -4.21 -9.07
C SER A 17 -7.11 -4.55 -7.65
N ALA A 18 -6.48 -5.58 -7.05
CA ALA A 18 -6.71 -5.93 -5.65
C ALA A 18 -6.35 -4.76 -4.73
N LEU A 19 -5.21 -4.11 -4.94
CA LEU A 19 -4.78 -2.98 -4.12
C LEU A 19 -5.75 -1.78 -4.23
N SER A 20 -6.30 -1.52 -5.41
CA SER A 20 -7.30 -0.48 -5.65
C SER A 20 -8.62 -0.75 -4.92
N GLU A 21 -9.01 -2.02 -4.77
CA GLU A 21 -10.20 -2.39 -3.98
C GLU A 21 -9.96 -2.27 -2.47
N LEU A 22 -8.72 -2.45 -2.02
CA LEU A 22 -8.35 -2.37 -0.60
C LEU A 22 -8.14 -0.92 -0.12
N ILE A 23 -7.71 -0.02 -1.00
CA ILE A 23 -7.44 1.38 -0.67
C ILE A 23 -8.69 2.23 -0.95
N HIS A 24 -9.17 2.94 0.08
CA HIS A 24 -10.27 3.89 -0.06
C HIS A 24 -9.87 5.08 -0.95
N ASP A 25 -10.84 5.70 -1.63
CA ASP A 25 -10.56 6.81 -2.57
C ASP A 25 -10.01 8.05 -1.86
N ASP A 26 -10.40 8.29 -0.61
CA ASP A 26 -9.89 9.35 0.27
C ASP A 26 -8.56 9.00 0.97
N TYR A 27 -7.85 7.97 0.51
CA TYR A 27 -6.57 7.59 1.10
C TYR A 27 -5.50 8.66 0.85
N GLU A 28 -4.90 9.12 1.95
CA GLU A 28 -3.77 10.03 1.94
C GLU A 28 -2.58 9.42 2.70
N PHE A 29 -1.43 9.36 2.04
CA PHE A 29 -0.18 8.93 2.62
C PHE A 29 0.84 10.06 2.61
N THR A 30 1.14 10.59 3.78
CA THR A 30 2.11 11.68 3.93
C THR A 30 3.52 11.12 4.10
N LEU A 31 4.34 11.25 3.06
CA LEU A 31 5.77 10.96 3.13
C LEU A 31 6.47 12.01 3.99
N HIS A 32 6.70 11.70 5.26
CA HIS A 32 7.42 12.58 6.19
C HIS A 32 8.81 12.99 5.69
N SER A 33 9.49 12.12 4.93
CA SER A 33 10.83 12.43 4.39
C SER A 33 10.82 13.40 3.20
N ALA A 34 9.72 13.48 2.45
CA ALA A 34 9.64 14.24 1.20
C ALA A 34 8.67 15.43 1.27
N GLY A 35 7.91 15.57 2.36
CA GLY A 35 6.87 16.60 2.50
C GLY A 35 5.76 16.48 1.45
N LYS A 36 5.58 15.29 0.86
CA LYS A 36 4.62 15.02 -0.21
C LYS A 36 3.51 14.11 0.30
N THR A 37 2.27 14.47 -0.01
CA THR A 37 1.11 13.58 0.15
C THR A 37 0.94 12.76 -1.12
N LEU A 38 0.89 11.44 -0.97
CA LEU A 38 0.51 10.51 -2.02
C LEU A 38 -0.95 10.15 -1.84
N TYR A 39 -1.70 10.14 -2.93
CA TYR A 39 -3.07 9.67 -2.97
C TYR A 39 -3.13 8.22 -3.44
N LYS A 40 -4.30 7.58 -3.36
CA LYS A 40 -4.54 6.22 -3.86
C LYS A 40 -3.85 5.94 -5.20
N LYS A 41 -4.09 6.80 -6.19
CA LYS A 41 -3.50 6.66 -7.53
C LYS A 41 -1.97 6.69 -7.51
N ASP A 42 -1.37 7.59 -6.73
CA ASP A 42 0.08 7.69 -6.63
C ASP A 42 0.68 6.41 -6.04
N VAL A 43 0.01 5.78 -5.07
CA VAL A 43 0.46 4.50 -4.48
C VAL A 43 0.31 3.36 -5.48
N LEU A 44 -0.81 3.30 -6.22
CA LEU A 44 -1.00 2.31 -7.27
C LEU A 44 0.07 2.42 -8.37
N ASP A 45 0.36 3.66 -8.82
CA ASP A 45 1.40 3.95 -9.80
C ASP A 45 2.79 3.59 -9.24
N TRP A 46 3.04 3.83 -7.94
CA TRP A 46 4.30 3.49 -7.29
C TRP A 46 4.54 1.96 -7.24
N VAL A 47 3.51 1.18 -6.92
CA VAL A 47 3.56 -0.29 -6.97
C VAL A 47 3.81 -0.78 -8.40
N ALA A 48 3.29 -0.09 -9.42
CA ALA A 48 3.49 -0.44 -10.82
C ALA A 48 4.95 -0.25 -11.30
N ILE A 49 5.70 0.69 -10.71
CA ILE A 49 7.07 1.06 -11.12
C ILE A 49 8.13 0.06 -10.63
N ASP A 50 7.74 -0.95 -9.83
CA ASP A 50 8.62 -2.02 -9.33
C ASP A 50 9.79 -1.52 -8.45
N ASP A 51 9.57 -0.41 -7.75
CA ASP A 51 10.56 0.20 -6.85
C ASP A 51 10.26 -0.05 -5.36
N ILE A 52 9.24 -0.88 -5.06
CA ILE A 52 8.82 -1.15 -3.69
C ILE A 52 9.39 -2.49 -3.24
N VAL A 53 10.51 -2.41 -2.52
CA VAL A 53 11.07 -3.56 -1.81
C VAL A 53 10.75 -3.42 -0.33
N SER A 54 9.69 -4.10 0.11
CA SER A 54 9.36 -4.16 1.54
C SER A 54 10.21 -5.26 2.21
N THR A 55 11.00 -4.89 3.23
CA THR A 55 11.75 -5.87 4.04
C THR A 55 11.53 -5.61 5.51
N ASN A 56 11.54 -6.68 6.32
CA ASN A 56 11.39 -6.61 7.78
C ASN A 56 10.09 -5.93 8.27
N TYR A 57 8.97 -6.08 7.54
CA TYR A 57 7.68 -5.61 8.03
C TYR A 57 7.06 -6.58 9.03
N ARG A 58 6.32 -6.04 9.99
CA ARG A 58 5.53 -6.81 10.95
C ARG A 58 4.22 -6.08 11.24
N ILE A 59 3.12 -6.82 11.28
CA ILE A 59 1.83 -6.27 11.70
C ILE A 59 1.87 -6.16 13.23
N LEU A 60 1.76 -4.93 13.75
CA LEU A 60 1.77 -4.65 15.19
C LEU A 60 0.38 -4.80 15.81
N TYR A 61 -0.65 -4.46 15.05
CA TYR A 61 -2.03 -4.49 15.46
C TYR A 61 -2.93 -4.44 14.24
N GLU A 62 -4.05 -5.17 14.32
CA GLU A 62 -5.13 -5.14 13.34
C GLU A 62 -6.43 -5.39 14.10
N ASN A 63 -7.48 -4.65 13.75
CA ASN A 63 -8.81 -4.89 14.32
C ASN A 63 -9.39 -6.18 13.74
N ASP A 64 -10.07 -6.96 14.59
CA ASP A 64 -10.96 -8.05 14.16
C ASP A 64 -12.19 -7.54 13.39
#